data_AF-A0A8S3HCQ7-F1
#
_entry.id   AF-A0A8S3HCQ7-F1
#
_cell.length_a   1.000
_cell.length_b   1.000
_cell.length_c   1.000
_cell.angle_alpha   90.00
_cell.angle_beta   90.00
_cell.angle_gamma   90.00
#
_symmetry.space_group_name_H-M   'P 1'
#
loop_
_entity.id
_entity.type
_entity.pdbx_description
1 polymer ?
#
loop_
_entity_poly.entity_id
_entity_poly.type
_entity_poly.pdbx_seq_one_letter_code
_entity_poly.pdbx_strand_id
1 'polypeptide(L)'
;IACLHPIIEFSVCVAPRWDCASECRICLIFSDEHRWECERTFPQWNDSKWHRLTYLYRHYEHFPTSVTVHLSGKDRQGWAGFYGAKFAQTRIRLLFDTDENESNQENETIIEPQIETEINQDPQPEPVPDNLPIDDGVVHQNSTTLYSSFNESDSDFD
;
A
#
# COMPACT_ATOMS: atom_id res chain seq x y z
N ILE A 1 -0.27 5.88 -32.94
CA ILE A 1 -0.01 6.27 -31.54
C ILE A 1 0.76 5.11 -30.94
N ALA A 2 2.01 5.32 -30.50
CA ALA A 2 2.75 4.26 -29.81
C ALA A 2 2.06 4.00 -28.47
N CYS A 3 1.60 2.76 -28.24
CA CYS A 3 1.00 2.38 -26.97
C CYS A 3 2.13 2.19 -25.96
N LEU A 4 2.33 3.18 -25.09
CA LEU A 4 3.18 3.02 -23.92
C LEU A 4 2.50 2.01 -22.99
N HIS A 5 3.21 0.95 -22.62
CA HIS A 5 2.80 -0.01 -21.61
C HIS A 5 3.68 0.20 -20.37
N PRO A 6 3.47 1.29 -19.59
CA PRO A 6 4.25 1.50 -18.38
C PRO A 6 4.03 0.36 -17.38
N ILE A 7 5.02 0.11 -16.55
CA ILE A 7 4.88 -0.81 -15.42
C ILE A 7 3.99 -0.11 -14.39
N ILE A 8 2.93 -0.77 -13.95
CA ILE A 8 2.10 -0.27 -12.85
C ILE A 8 2.63 -0.89 -11.57
N GLU A 9 3.30 -0.09 -10.74
CA GLU A 9 3.80 -0.51 -9.43
C GLU A 9 2.77 -0.14 -8.36
N PHE A 10 2.35 -1.12 -7.57
CA PHE A 10 1.67 -0.91 -6.30
C PHE A 10 2.66 -1.17 -5.16
N SER A 11 2.65 -0.31 -4.13
CA SER A 11 3.34 -0.62 -2.88
C SER A 11 2.58 -0.14 -1.65
N VAL A 12 2.76 -0.84 -0.54
CA VAL A 12 2.18 -0.49 0.77
C VAL A 12 3.08 -0.97 1.90
N CYS A 13 3.13 -0.23 3.00
CA CYS A 13 3.73 -0.70 4.25
C CYS A 13 2.66 -1.30 5.14
N VAL A 14 2.92 -2.48 5.69
CA VAL A 14 2.03 -3.17 6.65
C VAL A 14 2.77 -3.49 7.94
N ALA A 15 2.15 -3.28 9.10
CA ALA A 15 2.70 -3.67 10.40
C ALA A 15 1.64 -4.30 11.30
N PRO A 16 1.99 -5.38 12.02
CA PRO A 16 1.18 -5.89 13.13
C PRO A 16 1.43 -5.11 14.43
N ARG A 17 0.58 -5.34 15.45
CA ARG A 17 0.92 -5.01 16.84
C ARG A 17 1.68 -6.17 17.48
N TRP A 18 2.58 -5.87 18.41
CA TRP A 18 3.44 -6.89 19.03
C TRP A 18 2.63 -7.86 19.88
N ASP A 19 1.63 -7.37 20.60
CA ASP A 19 0.80 -8.10 21.55
C ASP A 19 -0.46 -8.72 20.94
N CYS A 20 -0.66 -8.63 19.62
CA CYS A 20 -1.87 -9.09 18.94
C CYS A 20 -1.53 -9.83 17.64
N ALA A 21 -1.99 -11.08 17.52
CA ALA A 21 -1.93 -11.75 16.23
C ALA A 21 -2.93 -11.09 15.27
N SER A 22 -2.55 -10.95 14.01
CA SER A 22 -3.41 -10.31 13.01
C SER A 22 -3.27 -10.97 11.66
N GLU A 23 -4.29 -10.81 10.83
CA GLU A 23 -4.27 -11.14 9.42
C GLU A 23 -4.43 -9.85 8.61
N CYS A 24 -3.73 -9.78 7.48
CA CYS A 24 -3.89 -8.73 6.50
C CYS A 24 -4.24 -9.33 5.14
N ARG A 25 -5.12 -8.66 4.40
CA ARG A 25 -5.52 -9.00 3.04
C ARG A 25 -5.41 -7.76 2.16
N ILE A 26 -4.73 -7.89 1.04
CA ILE A 26 -4.54 -6.85 0.04
C ILE A 26 -5.09 -7.40 -1.27
N CYS A 27 -6.00 -6.66 -1.90
CA CYS A 27 -6.56 -7.03 -3.19
C CYS A 27 -6.48 -5.83 -4.14
N LEU A 28 -5.93 -6.07 -5.32
CA LEU A 28 -5.87 -5.12 -6.44
C LEU A 28 -6.80 -5.63 -7.54
N ILE A 29 -7.69 -4.76 -8.01
CA ILE A 29 -8.61 -5.05 -9.10
C ILE A 29 -8.37 -4.00 -10.18
N PHE A 30 -7.95 -4.46 -11.34
CA PHE A 30 -7.70 -3.62 -12.51
C PHE A 30 -8.95 -3.64 -13.41
N SER A 31 -9.15 -2.59 -14.19
CA SER A 31 -10.33 -2.46 -15.06
C SER A 31 -10.36 -3.45 -16.22
N ASP A 32 -9.24 -4.09 -16.53
CA ASP A 32 -9.08 -5.14 -17.53
C ASP A 32 -9.39 -6.55 -16.98
N GLU A 33 -10.13 -6.60 -15.87
CA GLU A 33 -10.49 -7.81 -15.14
C GLU A 33 -9.31 -8.54 -14.48
N HIS A 34 -8.09 -8.00 -14.55
CA HIS A 34 -6.97 -8.55 -13.80
C HIS A 34 -7.16 -8.33 -12.30
N ARG A 35 -6.93 -9.39 -11.51
CA ARG A 35 -7.05 -9.37 -10.05
C ARG A 35 -5.83 -9.99 -9.42
N TRP A 36 -5.23 -9.27 -8.49
CA TRP A 36 -4.13 -9.77 -7.67
C TRP A 36 -4.49 -9.69 -6.19
N GLU A 37 -4.09 -10.70 -5.42
CA GLU A 37 -4.42 -10.79 -4.00
C GLU A 37 -3.25 -11.36 -3.19
N CYS A 38 -3.03 -10.78 -2.01
CA CYS A 38 -2.03 -11.23 -1.05
C CYS A 38 -2.63 -11.25 0.35
N GLU A 39 -2.49 -12.38 1.04
CA GLU A 39 -2.83 -12.53 2.45
C GLU A 39 -1.58 -12.80 3.27
N ARG A 40 -1.49 -12.20 4.45
CA ARG A 40 -0.45 -12.52 5.44
C ARG A 40 -1.01 -12.62 6.82
N THR A 41 -0.36 -13.43 7.64
CA THR A 41 -0.65 -13.55 9.06
C THR A 41 0.59 -13.19 9.86
N PHE A 42 0.37 -12.49 10.97
CA PHE A 42 1.39 -12.11 11.92
C PHE A 42 1.09 -12.79 13.25
N PRO A 43 2.07 -13.49 13.85
CA PRO A 43 1.87 -14.13 15.15
C PRO A 43 1.77 -13.09 16.25
N GLN A 44 1.20 -13.48 17.39
CA GLN A 44 1.35 -12.70 18.62
C GLN A 44 2.80 -12.75 19.07
N TRP A 45 3.25 -11.72 19.79
CA TRP A 45 4.62 -11.53 20.25
C TRP A 45 5.62 -11.41 19.10
N ASN A 46 5.19 -10.73 18.03
CA ASN A 46 6.05 -10.34 16.91
C ASN A 46 6.89 -9.11 17.25
N ASP A 47 7.76 -8.73 16.32
CA ASP A 47 8.68 -7.59 16.45
C ASP A 47 8.06 -6.22 16.07
N SER A 48 6.77 -6.18 15.71
CA SER A 48 6.04 -4.98 15.26
C SER A 48 6.74 -4.21 14.15
N LYS A 49 7.49 -4.90 13.29
CA LYS A 49 8.15 -4.24 12.17
C LYS A 49 7.18 -3.91 11.07
N TRP A 50 7.47 -2.80 10.40
CA TRP A 50 6.85 -2.47 9.13
C TRP A 50 7.48 -3.31 8.02
N HIS A 51 6.63 -3.91 7.21
CA HIS A 51 7.01 -4.66 6.01
C HIS A 51 6.52 -3.89 4.79
N ARG A 52 7.41 -3.63 3.83
CA ARG A 52 7.00 -3.10 2.53
C ARG A 52 6.59 -4.28 1.64
N LEU A 53 5.41 -4.17 1.05
CA LEU A 53 4.91 -5.08 0.02
C LEU A 53 4.83 -4.31 -1.29
N THR A 54 5.40 -4.89 -2.34
CA THR A 54 5.41 -4.33 -3.69
C THR A 54 4.85 -5.35 -4.68
N TYR A 55 4.01 -4.87 -5.60
CA TYR A 55 3.47 -5.64 -6.72
C TYR A 55 3.71 -4.87 -8.02
N LEU A 56 4.20 -5.57 -9.04
CA LEU A 56 4.47 -4.99 -10.36
C LEU A 56 3.54 -5.61 -11.39
N TYR A 57 2.73 -4.80 -12.05
CA TYR A 57 1.88 -5.23 -13.15
C TYR A 57 2.50 -4.81 -14.49
N ARG A 58 2.77 -5.83 -15.32
CA ARG A 58 3.48 -5.73 -16.60
C ARG A 58 2.76 -6.55 -17.66
N HIS A 59 3.04 -6.28 -18.93
CA HIS A 59 2.59 -7.07 -20.07
C HIS A 59 1.05 -7.26 -20.16
N TYR A 60 0.29 -6.28 -19.71
CA TYR A 60 -1.17 -6.27 -19.88
C TYR A 60 -1.53 -6.00 -21.34
N GLU A 61 -2.58 -6.66 -21.83
CA GLU A 61 -3.04 -6.53 -23.21
C GLU A 61 -3.62 -5.13 -23.50
N HIS A 62 -4.27 -4.55 -22.51
CA HIS A 62 -4.89 -3.24 -22.57
C HIS A 62 -4.51 -2.44 -21.33
N PHE A 63 -4.15 -1.16 -21.51
CA PHE A 63 -3.86 -0.30 -20.38
C PHE A 63 -5.09 -0.16 -19.48
N PRO A 64 -5.02 -0.58 -18.20
CA PRO A 64 -6.16 -0.46 -17.31
C PRO A 64 -6.43 1.03 -17.04
N THR A 65 -7.69 1.44 -17.20
CA THR A 65 -8.13 2.82 -16.96
C THR A 65 -8.32 3.12 -15.47
N SER A 66 -8.46 2.07 -14.64
CA SER A 66 -8.53 2.22 -13.19
C SER A 66 -7.94 1.02 -12.45
N VAL A 67 -7.50 1.29 -11.21
CA VAL A 67 -7.03 0.29 -10.25
C VAL A 67 -7.75 0.54 -8.93
N THR A 68 -8.46 -0.47 -8.44
CA THR A 68 -9.10 -0.45 -7.12
C THR A 68 -8.22 -1.19 -6.12
N VAL A 69 -7.94 -0.55 -4.99
CA VAL A 69 -7.11 -1.12 -3.91
C VAL A 69 -7.99 -1.39 -2.70
N HIS A 70 -8.02 -2.64 -2.24
CA HIS A 70 -8.65 -3.05 -0.99
C HIS A 70 -7.58 -3.50 0.01
N LEU A 71 -7.54 -2.85 1.17
CA LEU A 71 -6.67 -3.20 2.30
C LEU A 71 -7.56 -3.58 3.48
N SER A 72 -7.35 -4.77 4.04
CA SER A 72 -8.08 -5.26 5.20
C SER A 72 -7.11 -5.79 6.25
N GLY A 73 -7.31 -5.36 7.49
CA GLY A 73 -6.54 -5.81 8.65
C GLY A 73 -7.50 -6.27 9.73
N LYS A 74 -7.33 -7.50 10.21
CA LYS A 74 -8.22 -8.09 11.22
C LYS A 74 -7.40 -8.72 12.34
N ASP A 75 -7.84 -8.52 13.58
CA ASP A 75 -7.24 -9.17 14.73
C ASP A 75 -7.70 -10.63 14.84
N ARG A 76 -6.88 -11.46 15.47
CA ARG A 76 -7.20 -12.88 15.68
C ARG A 76 -7.61 -13.19 17.13
N GLN A 77 -7.70 -12.18 17.98
CA GLN A 77 -8.02 -12.29 19.41
C GLN A 77 -9.51 -12.01 19.70
N GLY A 78 -10.23 -11.40 18.76
CA GLY A 78 -11.61 -10.94 18.96
C GLY A 78 -11.70 -9.78 19.95
N TRP A 79 -10.64 -8.99 20.09
CA TRP A 79 -10.61 -7.89 21.05
C TRP A 79 -11.39 -6.68 20.52
N ALA A 80 -12.22 -6.08 21.38
CA ALA A 80 -12.88 -4.83 21.05
C ALA A 80 -11.83 -3.72 20.87
N GLY A 81 -11.72 -3.19 19.65
CA GLY A 81 -10.77 -2.13 19.31
C GLY A 81 -10.23 -2.26 17.89
N PHE A 82 -9.13 -1.56 17.62
CA PHE A 82 -8.48 -1.53 16.30
C PHE A 82 -7.16 -2.29 16.33
N TYR A 83 -7.19 -3.60 16.51
CA TYR A 83 -5.97 -4.40 16.72
C TYR A 83 -5.48 -5.20 15.51
N GLY A 84 -6.23 -5.19 14.41
CA GLY A 84 -5.79 -5.74 13.14
C GLY A 84 -4.55 -5.03 12.57
N ALA A 85 -4.00 -5.61 11.51
CA ALA A 85 -2.84 -5.08 10.81
C ALA A 85 -3.04 -3.61 10.37
N LYS A 86 -1.97 -2.83 10.43
CA LYS A 86 -1.93 -1.41 10.07
C LYS A 86 -1.30 -1.24 8.71
N PHE A 87 -1.83 -0.30 7.93
CA PHE A 87 -1.31 0.03 6.61
C PHE A 87 -0.89 1.49 6.57
N ALA A 88 0.19 1.77 5.86
CA ALA A 88 0.69 3.12 5.63
C ALA A 88 1.41 3.20 4.29
N GLN A 89 1.64 4.42 3.81
CA GLN A 89 2.44 4.68 2.61
C GLN A 89 1.97 3.90 1.37
N THR A 90 0.65 3.72 1.22
CA THR A 90 0.07 3.13 0.01
C THR A 90 0.37 4.02 -1.19
N ARG A 91 0.92 3.44 -2.25
CA ARG A 91 1.32 4.15 -3.47
C ARG A 91 1.00 3.33 -4.70
N ILE A 92 0.63 4.03 -5.77
CA ILE A 92 0.60 3.51 -7.13
C ILE A 92 1.52 4.40 -7.96
N ARG A 93 2.42 3.79 -8.74
CA ARG A 93 3.32 4.50 -9.65
C ARG A 93 3.21 3.92 -11.04
N LEU A 94 3.31 4.79 -12.04
CA LEU A 94 3.51 4.41 -13.43
C LEU A 94 4.99 4.58 -13.74
N LEU A 95 5.70 3.48 -13.97
CA LEU A 95 7.11 3.50 -14.33
C LEU A 95 7.21 3.36 -15.84
N PHE A 96 7.79 4.37 -16.48
CA PHE A 96 8.06 4.35 -17.91
C PHE A 96 9.51 3.93 -18.08
N ASP A 97 9.75 2.83 -18.80
CA ASP A 97 11.10 2.48 -19.22
C ASP A 97 11.56 3.57 -20.19
N THR A 98 12.60 4.32 -19.80
CA THR A 98 13.40 5.10 -20.73
C THR A 98 14.40 4.14 -21.36
N ASP A 99 14.54 4.16 -22.70
CA ASP A 99 15.32 3.23 -23.54
C ASP A 99 16.84 3.10 -23.23
N GLU A 100 17.32 3.33 -22.00
CA GLU A 100 18.76 3.38 -21.66
C GLU A 100 19.29 2.24 -20.78
N ASN A 101 18.54 1.18 -20.47
CA ASN A 101 19.13 0.00 -19.80
C ASN A 101 18.45 -1.32 -20.18
N GLU A 102 18.38 -1.62 -21.48
CA GLU A 102 18.23 -2.99 -21.94
C GLU A 102 19.59 -3.72 -21.88
N SER A 103 19.98 -4.19 -20.71
CA SER A 103 20.81 -5.38 -20.63
C SER A 103 20.56 -6.14 -19.32
N ASN A 104 19.88 -7.28 -19.47
CA ASN A 104 19.76 -8.39 -18.54
C ASN A 104 18.78 -8.23 -17.37
N GLN A 105 17.50 -8.53 -17.63
CA GLN A 105 16.71 -9.39 -16.75
C GLN A 105 15.60 -10.06 -17.56
N GLU A 106 15.91 -11.24 -18.08
CA GLU A 106 14.94 -12.15 -18.67
C GLU A 106 13.92 -12.60 -17.61
N ASN A 107 12.64 -12.45 -17.97
CA ASN A 107 11.55 -13.39 -17.70
C ASN A 107 11.36 -13.94 -16.29
N GLU A 108 10.82 -13.12 -15.38
CA GLU A 108 9.86 -13.63 -14.39
C GLU A 108 8.74 -12.60 -14.20
N THR A 109 7.50 -12.99 -14.52
CA THR A 109 6.36 -12.41 -13.83
C THR A 109 6.59 -12.75 -12.36
N ILE A 110 7.13 -11.82 -11.59
CA ILE A 110 7.27 -12.00 -10.16
C ILE A 110 5.85 -11.93 -9.58
N ILE A 111 5.17 -13.08 -9.57
CA ILE A 111 3.86 -13.29 -8.96
C ILE A 111 3.99 -13.25 -7.43
N GLU A 112 5.21 -13.39 -6.92
CA GLU A 112 5.49 -13.42 -5.49
C GLU A 112 5.78 -12.02 -4.91
N PRO A 113 5.15 -11.65 -3.79
CA PRO A 113 5.42 -10.37 -3.13
C PRO A 113 6.90 -10.30 -2.72
N GLN A 114 7.67 -9.42 -3.35
CA GLN A 114 9.02 -9.10 -2.89
C GLN A 114 8.88 -8.35 -1.56
N ILE A 115 9.38 -8.98 -0.50
CA ILE A 115 9.45 -8.38 0.83
C ILE A 115 10.77 -7.65 0.92
N GLU A 116 10.74 -6.33 0.77
CA GLU A 116 11.85 -5.53 1.24
C GLU A 116 11.64 -5.28 2.74
N THR A 117 12.24 -6.17 3.54
CA THR A 117 12.47 -5.91 4.98
C THR A 117 13.65 -4.97 5.11
N GLU A 118 13.37 -3.68 5.22
CA GLU A 118 14.01 -2.71 6.12
C GLU A 118 13.70 -1.29 5.65
N ILE A 119 12.64 -0.70 6.19
CA ILE A 119 12.64 0.75 6.39
C ILE A 119 13.19 0.99 7.79
N ASN A 120 14.46 1.43 7.84
CA ASN A 120 15.05 1.98 9.05
C ASN A 120 14.13 3.08 9.58
N GLN A 121 13.77 2.96 10.86
CA GLN A 121 12.85 3.85 11.54
C GLN A 121 13.39 5.30 11.51
N ASP A 122 12.48 6.26 11.33
CA ASP A 122 12.74 7.66 11.68
C ASP A 122 13.30 7.76 13.12
N PRO A 123 14.16 8.75 13.41
CA PRO A 123 14.78 8.89 14.73
C PRO A 123 13.73 8.88 15.84
N GLN A 124 14.02 8.12 16.91
CA GLN A 124 13.18 7.96 18.08
C GLN A 124 12.65 9.31 18.59
N PRO A 125 11.35 9.47 18.86
CA PRO A 125 10.87 10.67 19.53
C PRO A 125 11.48 10.75 20.92
N GLU A 126 12.06 11.92 21.24
CA GLU A 126 12.59 12.27 22.56
C GLU A 126 11.56 11.93 23.66
N PRO A 127 12.01 11.50 24.86
CA PRO A 127 11.12 11.11 25.94
C PRO A 127 10.19 12.25 26.34
N VAL A 128 8.89 12.02 26.27
CA VAL A 128 7.85 12.96 26.70
C VAL A 128 7.80 12.97 28.24
N PRO A 129 7.87 14.14 28.91
CA PRO A 129 7.82 14.21 30.37
C PRO A 129 6.46 13.79 30.93
N ASP A 130 6.48 13.04 32.04
CA ASP A 130 5.38 12.30 32.69
C ASP A 130 4.15 13.12 33.17
N ASN A 131 4.05 14.41 32.87
CA ASN A 131 3.02 15.28 33.45
C ASN A 131 2.27 16.13 32.41
N LEU A 132 1.56 15.47 31.48
CA LEU A 132 0.51 16.13 30.71
C LEU A 132 -0.87 15.62 31.15
N PRO A 133 -1.84 16.52 31.40
CA PRO A 133 -3.20 16.13 31.75
C PRO A 133 -3.84 15.33 30.62
N ILE A 134 -4.60 14.30 31.00
CA ILE A 134 -5.36 13.43 30.11
C ILE A 134 -6.35 14.30 29.31
N ASP A 135 -6.13 14.42 28.00
CA ASP A 135 -7.04 15.06 27.06
C ASP A 135 -8.00 13.99 26.50
N ASP A 136 -9.28 14.13 26.85
CA ASP A 136 -10.35 13.22 26.47
C ASP A 136 -10.67 13.38 24.98
N GLY A 137 -10.04 12.54 24.15
CA GLY A 137 -10.62 12.02 22.93
C GLY A 137 -10.74 13.01 21.76
N VAL A 138 -9.65 13.19 21.03
CA VAL A 138 -9.72 13.62 19.63
C VAL A 138 -9.78 12.38 18.73
N VAL A 139 -10.94 12.19 18.09
CA VAL A 139 -11.16 11.18 17.06
C VAL A 139 -10.34 11.55 15.83
N HIS A 140 -9.18 10.93 15.63
CA HIS A 140 -8.48 11.01 14.36
C HIS A 140 -9.16 10.09 13.33
N GLN A 141 -10.05 10.67 12.52
CA GLN A 141 -10.47 10.09 11.27
C GLN A 141 -9.34 10.27 10.23
N ASN A 142 -8.64 9.19 9.90
CA ASN A 142 -7.75 9.20 8.74
C ASN A 142 -8.56 8.80 7.50
N SER A 143 -9.29 9.75 6.91
CA SER A 143 -9.73 9.62 5.52
C SER A 143 -8.59 10.11 4.63
N THR A 144 -8.00 9.21 3.84
CA THR A 144 -7.13 9.61 2.73
C THR A 144 -7.94 9.45 1.46
N THR A 145 -8.63 10.52 1.08
CA THR A 145 -9.18 10.68 -0.26
C THR A 145 -8.03 11.09 -1.19
N LEU A 146 -7.61 10.21 -2.09
CA LEU A 146 -6.69 10.60 -3.16
C LEU A 146 -7.49 11.37 -4.23
N TYR A 147 -7.40 12.70 -4.19
CA TYR A 147 -7.86 13.55 -5.29
C TYR A 147 -6.79 13.52 -6.39
N SER A 148 -7.11 12.94 -7.55
CA SER A 148 -6.45 13.31 -8.80
C SER A 148 -7.22 14.50 -9.39
N SER A 149 -6.77 15.72 -9.09
CA SER A 149 -7.25 16.91 -9.80
C SER A 149 -6.67 16.91 -11.21
N PHE A 150 -7.50 16.59 -12.20
CA PHE A 150 -7.25 16.99 -13.58
C PHE A 150 -7.85 18.40 -13.73
N ASN A 151 -7.00 19.41 -13.92
CA ASN A 151 -7.45 20.73 -14.33
C ASN A 151 -7.83 20.65 -15.81
N GLU A 152 -9.12 20.78 -16.12
CA GLU A 152 -9.53 21.31 -17.41
C GLU A 152 -10.23 22.65 -17.17
N SER A 153 -9.55 23.70 -17.60
CA SER A 153 -10.10 25.02 -17.86
C SER A 153 -11.00 24.97 -19.09
N ASP A 154 -12.17 25.60 -18.93
CA ASP A 154 -13.06 26.22 -19.93
C ASP A 154 -13.72 25.34 -21.01
N SER A 155 -15.05 25.30 -21.00
CA SER A 155 -15.87 25.82 -22.11
C SER A 155 -17.36 25.84 -21.77
N ASP A 156 -17.98 26.97 -22.11
CA ASP A 156 -19.40 27.30 -22.03
C ASP A 156 -20.32 26.23 -22.66
N PHE A 157 -21.53 26.07 -22.13
CA PHE A 157 -22.74 25.92 -22.95
C PHE A 157 -24.00 26.30 -22.13
N ASP A 158 -24.71 27.30 -22.66
CA ASP A 158 -25.98 28.00 -22.31
C ASP A 158 -26.88 27.48 -21.17
#